data_AF-A0AA37QF12-F1
#
_entry.id   AF-A0AA37QF12-F1
#
_cell.length_a   1.000
_cell.length_b   1.000
_cell.length_c   1.000
_cell.angle_alpha   90.00
_cell.angle_beta   90.00
_cell.angle_gamma   90.00
#
_symmetry.space_group_name_H-M   'P 1'
#
loop_
_entity.id
_entity.type
_entity.pdbx_description
1 polymer ?
#
loop_
_entity_poly.entity_id
_entity_poly.type
_entity_poly.pdbx_seq_one_letter_code
_entity_poly.pdbx_strand_id
1 'polypeptide(L)'
;MRQSLQVLQALLVLLATACASPDGPTALRAPERGPALDRNTVNTSALPDLIVDTKATRNNWLVRVEDFPAEFCSVQEGGVTPGTHTVLRFTVTTPNIGEGDVFVGSPLAHMDPNGDGDFSDQDGLFEFASCHGHFHFQHYATYRLLDASGTEWKAAKRGFCMLDTDPYNVGTGDGTWSYRNCGTTTRDGFQGISDGWADTYTFKLGGQYFVLDGGDGQPAVPPGVYTIEVEVNPAYAPSAGGCPRVTDAATGLCHQFAESDYTNNVGRTTITIPDHPGRSGYGPLKNDNKKITAEDEIDHKAK
;
A
#
# COMPACT_ATOMS: atom_id res chain seq x y z
N MET A 1 56.47 26.01 -70.59
CA MET A 1 57.09 24.66 -70.55
C MET A 1 57.58 24.38 -69.13
N ARG A 2 56.82 23.61 -68.36
CA ARG A 2 57.28 22.56 -67.42
C ARG A 2 56.02 21.98 -66.75
N GLN A 3 55.87 20.68 -66.95
CA GLN A 3 54.77 19.85 -66.47
C GLN A 3 54.89 19.59 -64.96
N SER A 4 53.83 18.97 -64.44
CA SER A 4 53.88 17.93 -63.38
C SER A 4 53.51 18.40 -61.96
N LEU A 5 52.26 18.17 -61.53
CA LEU A 5 51.87 16.99 -60.73
C LEU A 5 50.42 17.19 -60.24
N GLN A 6 49.54 16.24 -60.56
CA GLN A 6 48.25 16.07 -59.92
C GLN A 6 48.46 15.53 -58.51
N VAL A 7 47.81 16.11 -57.51
CA VAL A 7 47.50 15.43 -56.25
C VAL A 7 46.01 15.62 -55.99
N LEU A 8 45.29 14.52 -56.16
CA LEU A 8 43.90 14.33 -55.81
C LEU A 8 43.80 14.34 -54.27
N GLN A 9 43.23 15.38 -53.67
CA GLN A 9 42.84 15.33 -52.25
C GLN A 9 41.35 15.04 -52.17
N ALA A 10 41.05 13.85 -51.64
CA ALA A 10 39.71 13.35 -51.39
C ALA A 10 39.00 14.23 -50.35
N LEU A 11 37.77 14.62 -50.69
CA LEU A 11 36.81 15.26 -49.81
C LEU A 11 36.39 14.25 -48.72
N LEU A 12 36.82 14.48 -47.48
CA LEU A 12 36.30 13.74 -46.32
C LEU A 12 35.16 14.57 -45.71
N VAL A 13 33.91 14.21 -46.04
CA VAL A 13 32.72 14.78 -45.42
C VAL A 13 32.58 14.14 -44.04
N LEU A 14 32.98 14.86 -42.99
CA LEU A 14 32.66 14.50 -41.60
C LEU A 14 31.23 14.95 -41.30
N LEU A 15 30.27 14.03 -41.46
CA LEU A 15 28.97 14.16 -40.81
C LEU A 15 29.17 13.92 -39.30
N ALA A 16 29.22 14.99 -38.52
CA ALA A 16 29.08 14.91 -37.07
C ALA A 16 27.60 14.61 -36.76
N THR A 17 27.28 13.33 -36.58
CA THR A 17 26.03 12.92 -35.94
C THR A 17 26.10 13.35 -34.47
N ALA A 18 25.30 14.34 -34.11
CA ALA A 18 25.04 14.67 -32.72
C ALA A 18 24.32 13.48 -32.07
N CYS A 19 25.04 12.67 -31.31
CA CYS A 19 24.44 11.73 -30.38
C CYS A 19 23.84 12.56 -29.24
N ALA A 20 22.53 12.80 -29.30
CA ALA A 20 21.77 13.15 -28.11
C ALA A 20 21.72 11.89 -27.24
N SER A 21 22.49 11.87 -26.17
CA SER A 21 22.30 10.90 -25.09
C SER A 21 20.99 11.26 -24.39
N PRO A 22 20.01 10.35 -24.26
CA PRO A 22 18.94 10.56 -23.32
C PRO A 22 19.53 10.35 -21.91
N ASP A 23 19.62 11.43 -21.15
CA ASP A 23 19.81 11.37 -19.70
C ASP A 23 18.58 10.66 -19.12
N GLY A 24 18.68 9.34 -18.95
CA GLY A 24 17.73 8.57 -18.17
C GLY A 24 17.92 8.89 -16.68
N PRO A 25 16.84 8.89 -15.86
CA PRO A 25 16.97 9.02 -14.42
C PRO A 25 17.89 7.92 -13.89
N THR A 26 18.85 8.31 -13.05
CA THR A 26 19.84 7.41 -12.46
C THR A 26 19.15 6.48 -11.48
N ALA A 27 18.66 5.32 -11.97
CA ALA A 27 18.13 4.27 -11.13
C ALA A 27 19.24 3.81 -10.16
N LEU A 28 18.95 3.87 -8.87
CA LEU A 28 19.80 3.35 -7.80
C LEU A 28 20.05 1.86 -8.08
N ARG A 29 21.32 1.45 -8.12
CA ARG A 29 21.70 0.04 -8.31
C ARG A 29 21.22 -0.78 -7.11
N ALA A 30 20.44 -1.82 -7.38
CA ALA A 30 20.08 -2.83 -6.38
C ALA A 30 21.33 -3.57 -5.85
N PRO A 31 21.41 -3.84 -4.54
CA PRO A 31 22.55 -4.55 -3.95
C PRO A 31 22.57 -6.04 -4.37
N GLU A 32 23.77 -6.58 -4.58
CA GLU A 32 23.97 -8.00 -4.85
C GLU A 32 23.84 -8.82 -3.55
N ARG A 33 22.78 -9.66 -3.50
CA ARG A 33 22.49 -10.76 -2.55
C ARG A 33 21.95 -10.36 -1.16
N GLY A 34 20.62 -10.23 -1.09
CA GLY A 34 19.78 -10.57 0.07
C GLY A 34 19.04 -11.91 -0.14
N PRO A 35 18.37 -12.48 0.88
CA PRO A 35 17.81 -13.83 0.82
C PRO A 35 16.66 -13.94 -0.20
N ALA A 36 16.86 -14.82 -1.19
CA ALA A 36 15.88 -15.44 -2.07
C ALA A 36 14.84 -14.54 -2.78
N LEU A 37 15.31 -13.59 -3.59
CA LEU A 37 14.66 -13.28 -4.88
C LEU A 37 14.96 -14.42 -5.87
N ASP A 38 14.52 -15.64 -5.59
CA ASP A 38 14.76 -16.77 -6.50
C ASP A 38 13.77 -16.68 -7.68
N ARG A 39 14.22 -15.97 -8.73
CA ARG A 39 13.73 -15.93 -10.13
C ARG A 39 12.67 -14.91 -10.55
N ASN A 40 12.53 -13.78 -9.88
CA ASN A 40 11.70 -12.67 -10.38
C ASN A 40 12.50 -11.37 -10.32
N THR A 41 12.81 -10.80 -11.47
CA THR A 41 13.49 -9.51 -11.55
C THR A 41 12.50 -8.41 -11.22
N VAL A 42 12.70 -7.72 -10.09
CA VAL A 42 11.98 -6.49 -9.72
C VAL A 42 11.90 -5.57 -10.94
N ASN A 43 10.68 -5.23 -11.38
CA ASN A 43 10.47 -4.42 -12.57
C ASN A 43 10.28 -2.94 -12.20
N THR A 44 11.38 -2.19 -12.18
CA THR A 44 11.37 -0.74 -11.94
C THR A 44 11.58 0.07 -13.22
N SER A 45 11.45 -0.58 -14.39
CA SER A 45 11.67 0.06 -15.69
C SER A 45 10.46 0.88 -16.18
N ALA A 46 9.29 0.61 -15.61
CA ALA A 46 8.04 1.33 -15.82
C ALA A 46 7.42 1.70 -14.46
N LEU A 47 6.32 2.46 -14.50
CA LEU A 47 5.62 2.89 -13.30
C LEU A 47 4.50 1.91 -12.93
N PRO A 48 4.26 1.69 -11.61
CA PRO A 48 3.06 0.99 -11.15
C PRO A 48 1.79 1.81 -11.39
N ASP A 49 0.64 1.18 -11.21
CA ASP A 49 -0.69 1.81 -11.23
C ASP A 49 -1.60 1.04 -10.27
N LEU A 50 -1.85 1.60 -9.09
CA LEU A 50 -2.67 0.99 -8.06
C LEU A 50 -4.12 1.44 -8.16
N ILE A 51 -5.00 0.47 -8.29
CA ILE A 51 -6.45 0.69 -8.18
C ILE A 51 -6.98 0.10 -6.88
N VAL A 52 -8.25 0.42 -6.58
CA VAL A 52 -9.00 -0.25 -5.52
C VAL A 52 -10.06 -1.17 -6.16
N ASP A 53 -10.01 -2.47 -5.84
CA ASP A 53 -11.06 -3.41 -6.25
C ASP A 53 -12.32 -3.22 -5.39
N THR A 54 -13.17 -2.28 -5.82
CA THR A 54 -14.46 -2.00 -5.15
C THR A 54 -15.42 -3.19 -5.14
N LYS A 55 -15.27 -4.14 -6.08
CA LYS A 55 -16.10 -5.35 -6.10
C LYS A 55 -15.68 -6.31 -5.00
N ALA A 56 -14.38 -6.41 -4.72
CA ALA A 56 -13.87 -7.15 -3.57
C ALA A 56 -14.47 -6.60 -2.26
N THR A 57 -14.39 -5.29 -2.01
CA THR A 57 -14.97 -4.68 -0.80
C THR A 57 -16.49 -4.86 -0.73
N ARG A 58 -17.23 -4.62 -1.82
CA ARG A 58 -18.69 -4.78 -1.89
C ARG A 58 -19.17 -6.16 -1.47
N ASN A 59 -18.42 -7.20 -1.82
CA ASN A 59 -18.78 -8.58 -1.54
C ASN A 59 -18.24 -9.08 -0.19
N ASN A 60 -17.37 -8.32 0.47
CA ASN A 60 -16.64 -8.79 1.64
C ASN A 60 -16.66 -7.75 2.78
N TRP A 61 -17.84 -7.53 3.37
CA TRP A 61 -17.99 -6.74 4.59
C TRP A 61 -19.02 -7.38 5.55
N LEU A 62 -18.93 -7.00 6.83
CA LEU A 62 -19.77 -7.52 7.90
C LEU A 62 -19.89 -6.49 9.03
N VAL A 63 -21.12 -6.13 9.39
CA VAL A 63 -21.40 -5.42 10.65
C VAL A 63 -21.77 -6.45 11.70
N ARG A 64 -21.08 -6.47 12.85
CA ARG A 64 -21.39 -7.39 13.97
C ARG A 64 -20.89 -6.85 15.30
N VAL A 65 -21.34 -7.50 16.37
CA VAL A 65 -20.86 -7.26 17.74
C VAL A 65 -19.71 -8.21 18.05
N GLU A 66 -18.60 -7.69 18.55
CA GLU A 66 -17.36 -8.43 18.86
C GLU A 66 -16.78 -8.02 20.21
N ASP A 67 -15.99 -8.91 20.80
CA ASP A 67 -15.26 -8.62 22.02
C ASP A 67 -13.81 -8.22 21.67
N PHE A 68 -13.35 -7.14 22.28
CA PHE A 68 -12.02 -6.54 22.12
C PHE A 68 -11.29 -6.54 23.46
N PRO A 69 -10.58 -7.64 23.82
CA PRO A 69 -9.71 -7.70 24.99
C PRO A 69 -8.64 -6.62 24.96
N ALA A 70 -8.21 -6.12 26.13
CA ALA A 70 -7.21 -5.06 26.22
C ALA A 70 -5.85 -5.38 25.57
N GLU A 71 -5.54 -6.67 25.44
CA GLU A 71 -4.21 -7.12 25.00
C GLU A 71 -4.08 -7.26 23.49
N PHE A 72 -5.19 -7.05 22.79
CA PHE A 72 -5.26 -7.10 21.34
C PHE A 72 -4.49 -5.92 20.74
N CYS A 73 -3.63 -6.22 19.75
CA CYS A 73 -2.83 -5.23 19.04
C CYS A 73 -3.72 -4.13 18.46
N SER A 74 -4.86 -4.45 17.85
CA SER A 74 -5.75 -3.44 17.26
C SER A 74 -6.48 -2.61 18.29
N VAL A 75 -6.60 -3.07 19.55
CA VAL A 75 -7.09 -2.24 20.66
C VAL A 75 -6.04 -1.20 21.02
N GLN A 76 -4.78 -1.62 21.16
CA GLN A 76 -3.67 -0.75 21.53
C GLN A 76 -3.30 0.23 20.41
N GLU A 77 -3.06 -0.28 19.19
CA GLU A 77 -2.68 0.49 18.01
C GLU A 77 -3.85 1.33 17.48
N GLY A 78 -5.08 0.80 17.55
CA GLY A 78 -6.29 1.47 17.07
C GLY A 78 -6.83 2.54 18.02
N GLY A 79 -6.38 2.56 19.28
CA GLY A 79 -6.92 3.45 20.31
C GLY A 79 -8.37 3.11 20.69
N VAL A 80 -8.75 1.84 20.59
CA VAL A 80 -10.10 1.36 20.92
C VAL A 80 -10.17 1.03 22.41
N THR A 81 -11.26 1.36 23.08
CA THR A 81 -11.47 0.95 24.47
C THR A 81 -11.63 -0.56 24.56
N PRO A 82 -11.10 -1.24 25.59
CA PRO A 82 -11.40 -2.65 25.80
C PRO A 82 -12.88 -2.88 26.09
N GLY A 83 -13.49 -3.91 25.49
CA GLY A 83 -14.89 -4.23 25.73
C GLY A 83 -15.60 -4.85 24.54
N THR A 84 -16.93 -4.91 24.61
CA THR A 84 -17.76 -5.36 23.51
C THR A 84 -18.11 -4.17 22.62
N HIS A 85 -17.78 -4.26 21.33
CA HIS A 85 -18.03 -3.20 20.36
C HIS A 85 -18.86 -3.66 19.17
N THR A 86 -19.67 -2.74 18.64
CA THR A 86 -20.27 -2.91 17.31
C THR A 86 -19.29 -2.39 16.28
N VAL A 87 -18.91 -3.25 15.33
CA VAL A 87 -17.90 -2.92 14.32
C VAL A 87 -18.36 -3.26 12.91
N LEU A 88 -17.82 -2.54 11.94
CA LEU A 88 -17.90 -2.85 10.52
C LEU A 88 -16.54 -3.38 10.06
N ARG A 89 -16.46 -4.67 9.75
CA ARG A 89 -15.31 -5.31 9.10
C ARG A 89 -15.45 -5.28 7.59
N PHE A 90 -14.34 -5.17 6.88
CA PHE A 90 -14.33 -5.07 5.42
C PHE A 90 -12.99 -5.55 4.82
N THR A 91 -13.04 -6.16 3.64
CA THR A 91 -11.84 -6.48 2.86
C THR A 91 -11.50 -5.33 1.93
N VAL A 92 -10.21 -5.03 1.80
CA VAL A 92 -9.66 -4.15 0.76
C VAL A 92 -8.67 -4.94 -0.06
N THR A 93 -8.76 -4.79 -1.38
CA THR A 93 -7.78 -5.33 -2.33
C THR A 93 -7.32 -4.19 -3.22
N THR A 94 -6.02 -4.02 -3.31
CA THR A 94 -5.34 -2.96 -4.08
C THR A 94 -4.41 -3.59 -5.12
N PRO A 95 -4.91 -3.87 -6.32
CA PRO A 95 -4.13 -4.40 -7.42
C PRO A 95 -3.17 -3.38 -8.02
N ASN A 96 -1.98 -3.84 -8.41
CA ASN A 96 -1.11 -3.14 -9.34
C ASN A 96 -1.42 -3.58 -10.78
N ILE A 97 -2.05 -2.68 -11.53
CA ILE A 97 -2.41 -2.88 -12.94
C ILE A 97 -1.41 -2.22 -13.89
N GLY A 98 -0.34 -1.63 -13.35
CA GLY A 98 0.72 -0.97 -14.11
C GLY A 98 1.66 -1.94 -14.82
N GLU A 99 2.66 -1.36 -15.47
CA GLU A 99 3.72 -2.11 -16.18
C GLU A 99 5.00 -2.26 -15.34
N GLY A 100 5.02 -1.71 -14.12
CA GLY A 100 6.14 -1.82 -13.19
C GLY A 100 5.67 -2.13 -11.77
N ASP A 101 6.60 -2.58 -10.95
CA ASP A 101 6.36 -2.88 -9.54
C ASP A 101 6.21 -1.61 -8.72
N VAL A 102 5.38 -1.66 -7.68
CA VAL A 102 5.60 -0.82 -6.52
C VAL A 102 6.82 -1.39 -5.81
N PHE A 103 7.97 -0.73 -5.94
CA PHE A 103 9.19 -1.12 -5.23
C PHE A 103 9.53 -0.06 -4.17
N VAL A 104 9.23 -0.38 -2.91
CA VAL A 104 9.63 0.49 -1.79
C VAL A 104 11.07 0.18 -1.36
N GLY A 105 11.42 -1.10 -1.30
CA GLY A 105 12.75 -1.55 -0.89
C GLY A 105 12.81 -2.03 0.56
N SER A 106 14.02 -1.99 1.12
CA SER A 106 14.34 -2.58 2.42
C SER A 106 13.85 -1.70 3.58
N PRO A 107 12.90 -2.17 4.43
CA PRO A 107 12.52 -1.40 5.61
C PRO A 107 13.70 -1.13 6.54
N LEU A 108 14.67 -2.06 6.65
CA LEU A 108 15.86 -1.84 7.47
C LEU A 108 16.72 -0.69 6.94
N ALA A 109 16.90 -0.57 5.62
CA ALA A 109 17.63 0.54 5.03
C ALA A 109 16.91 1.89 5.17
N HIS A 110 15.60 1.90 5.35
CA HIS A 110 14.81 3.11 5.61
C HIS A 110 14.75 3.49 7.08
N MET A 111 14.77 2.49 7.97
CA MET A 111 14.69 2.67 9.42
C MET A 111 16.04 2.94 10.07
N ASP A 112 17.11 2.36 9.54
CA ASP A 112 18.49 2.54 10.00
C ASP A 112 19.44 2.63 8.79
N PRO A 113 19.43 3.77 8.06
CA PRO A 113 20.26 3.95 6.87
C PRO A 113 21.76 3.80 7.12
N ASN A 114 22.23 4.08 8.35
CA ASN A 114 23.65 4.06 8.69
C ASN A 114 24.12 2.72 9.32
N GLY A 115 23.19 1.90 9.80
CA GLY A 115 23.41 0.55 10.34
C GLY A 115 23.92 0.51 11.77
N ASP A 116 23.71 1.56 12.58
CA ASP A 116 24.19 1.64 13.97
C ASP A 116 23.19 1.12 15.01
N GLY A 117 21.98 0.76 14.59
CA GLY A 117 20.90 0.27 15.44
C GLY A 117 20.08 1.37 16.12
N ASP A 118 20.32 2.64 15.80
CA ASP A 118 19.48 3.78 16.20
C ASP A 118 18.59 4.19 15.01
N PHE A 119 17.29 4.37 15.25
CA PHE A 119 16.33 4.76 14.20
C PHE A 119 16.14 6.28 14.11
N SER A 120 17.03 7.06 14.72
CA SER A 120 16.89 8.52 14.78
C SER A 120 17.10 9.21 13.42
N ASP A 121 17.74 8.54 12.46
CA ASP A 121 17.96 9.00 11.09
C ASP A 121 17.02 8.34 10.05
N GLN A 122 15.95 7.69 10.51
CA GLN A 122 14.93 7.10 9.64
C GLN A 122 14.29 8.12 8.69
N ASP A 123 13.88 7.67 7.50
CA ASP A 123 13.29 8.54 6.47
C ASP A 123 11.76 8.71 6.58
N GLY A 124 11.14 8.05 7.56
CA GLY A 124 9.71 8.10 7.86
C GLY A 124 8.81 7.28 6.94
N LEU A 125 9.32 6.42 6.04
CA LEU A 125 8.47 5.50 5.28
C LEU A 125 7.88 4.39 6.11
N PHE A 126 8.62 3.95 7.11
CA PHE A 126 8.25 2.80 7.91
C PHE A 126 8.09 3.19 9.37
N GLU A 127 7.26 2.40 10.05
CA GLU A 127 7.17 2.34 11.49
C GLU A 127 7.29 0.88 11.91
N PHE A 128 7.97 0.62 13.03
CA PHE A 128 7.98 -0.72 13.60
C PHE A 128 6.73 -0.95 14.45
N ALA A 129 5.81 -1.77 13.96
CA ALA A 129 4.64 -2.20 14.73
C ALA A 129 5.08 -3.27 15.74
N SER A 130 5.43 -2.85 16.95
CA SER A 130 5.96 -3.70 18.02
C SER A 130 5.04 -4.88 18.36
N CYS A 131 3.74 -4.62 18.36
CA CYS A 131 2.67 -5.59 18.55
C CYS A 131 2.71 -6.73 17.51
N HIS A 132 2.97 -6.40 16.25
CA HIS A 132 3.05 -7.37 15.15
C HIS A 132 4.46 -7.91 14.91
N GLY A 133 5.48 -7.24 15.44
CA GLY A 133 6.88 -7.59 15.27
C GLY A 133 7.40 -7.41 13.85
N HIS A 134 6.80 -6.51 13.06
CA HIS A 134 7.21 -6.22 11.69
C HIS A 134 7.04 -4.74 11.32
N PHE A 135 7.62 -4.33 10.19
CA PHE A 135 7.52 -2.96 9.71
C PHE A 135 6.22 -2.70 8.95
N HIS A 136 5.62 -1.55 9.19
CA HIS A 136 4.48 -1.00 8.46
C HIS A 136 4.92 0.19 7.62
N PHE A 137 4.63 0.15 6.33
CA PHE A 137 4.66 1.29 5.44
C PHE A 137 3.59 2.33 5.84
N GLN A 138 4.03 3.57 5.93
CA GLN A 138 3.23 4.72 6.32
C GLN A 138 2.50 5.30 5.11
N HIS A 139 1.26 5.76 5.32
CA HIS A 139 0.43 6.37 4.27
C HIS A 139 0.23 5.48 3.03
N TYR A 140 0.11 4.16 3.21
CA TYR A 140 -0.23 3.27 2.10
C TYR A 140 -1.65 3.51 1.59
N ALA A 141 -2.63 3.50 2.49
CA ALA A 141 -4.03 3.66 2.13
C ALA A 141 -4.80 4.37 3.26
N THR A 142 -5.83 5.11 2.90
CA THR A 142 -6.79 5.68 3.85
C THR A 142 -8.15 5.01 3.69
N TYR A 143 -8.74 4.63 4.81
CA TYR A 143 -10.06 3.99 4.88
C TYR A 143 -11.02 4.90 5.63
N ARG A 144 -12.04 5.36 4.92
CA ARG A 144 -13.07 6.30 5.40
C ARG A 144 -14.45 5.67 5.30
N LEU A 145 -15.28 5.91 6.30
CA LEU A 145 -16.71 5.66 6.22
C LEU A 145 -17.39 7.02 6.13
N LEU A 146 -18.23 7.21 5.11
CA LEU A 146 -18.85 8.48 4.79
C LEU A 146 -20.37 8.36 4.86
N ASP A 147 -21.03 9.32 5.52
CA ASP A 147 -22.48 9.49 5.41
C ASP A 147 -22.86 10.43 4.25
N ALA A 148 -24.16 10.56 3.98
CA ALA A 148 -24.66 11.43 2.90
C ALA A 148 -24.46 12.94 3.16
N SER A 149 -24.13 13.33 4.39
CA SER A 149 -23.85 14.72 4.78
C SER A 149 -22.36 15.09 4.70
N GLY A 150 -21.49 14.09 4.49
CA GLY A 150 -20.04 14.26 4.43
C GLY A 150 -19.33 14.07 5.78
N THR A 151 -20.02 13.55 6.81
CA THR A 151 -19.33 13.12 8.03
C THR A 151 -18.44 11.93 7.72
N GLU A 152 -17.21 11.97 8.22
CA GLU A 152 -16.20 10.94 8.02
C GLU A 152 -15.86 10.25 9.35
N TRP A 153 -15.79 8.92 9.31
CA TRP A 153 -15.14 8.10 10.34
C TRP A 153 -13.94 7.39 9.74
N LYS A 154 -12.88 7.28 10.52
CA LYS A 154 -11.64 6.59 10.13
C LYS A 154 -11.66 5.15 10.63
N ALA A 155 -11.11 4.22 9.86
CA ALA A 155 -10.91 2.85 10.33
C ALA A 155 -9.83 2.81 11.43
N ALA A 156 -9.87 1.74 12.23
CA ALA A 156 -8.83 1.47 13.24
C ALA A 156 -7.47 1.07 12.62
N LYS A 157 -7.43 0.83 11.30
CA LYS A 157 -6.21 0.42 10.58
C LYS A 157 -5.21 1.58 10.53
N ARG A 158 -4.05 1.42 11.17
CA ARG A 158 -3.00 2.45 11.24
C ARG A 158 -1.76 2.17 10.40
N GLY A 159 -1.46 0.90 10.11
CA GLY A 159 -0.27 0.55 9.34
C GLY A 159 -0.48 -0.65 8.42
N PHE A 160 0.36 -0.70 7.40
CA PHE A 160 0.23 -1.58 6.26
C PHE A 160 1.59 -2.19 5.89
N CYS A 161 1.59 -3.43 5.49
CA CYS A 161 2.68 -4.09 4.82
C CYS A 161 2.33 -4.33 3.36
N MET A 162 3.15 -3.88 2.41
CA MET A 162 2.90 -4.14 0.98
C MET A 162 3.46 -5.49 0.57
N LEU A 163 2.59 -6.39 0.13
CA LEU A 163 2.90 -7.76 -0.27
C LEU A 163 2.16 -8.19 -1.54
N ASP A 164 2.72 -9.18 -2.21
CA ASP A 164 2.05 -9.96 -3.24
C ASP A 164 1.17 -11.03 -2.59
N THR A 165 -0.05 -10.67 -2.19
CA THR A 165 -0.97 -11.61 -1.52
C THR A 165 -1.80 -12.41 -2.52
N ASP A 166 -2.26 -11.78 -3.60
CA ASP A 166 -3.13 -12.40 -4.59
C ASP A 166 -2.68 -12.07 -6.02
N PRO A 167 -2.66 -13.04 -6.93
CA PRO A 167 -2.48 -12.74 -8.34
C PRO A 167 -3.71 -11.97 -8.87
N TYR A 168 -3.47 -10.95 -9.68
CA TYR A 168 -4.50 -10.13 -10.31
C TYR A 168 -4.43 -10.25 -11.84
N ASN A 169 -5.49 -10.78 -12.44
CA ASN A 169 -5.49 -11.23 -13.83
C ASN A 169 -5.63 -10.08 -14.84
N VAL A 170 -4.60 -9.23 -14.97
CA VAL A 170 -4.54 -8.12 -15.94
C VAL A 170 -3.63 -8.40 -17.14
N GLY A 171 -2.94 -9.54 -17.17
CA GLY A 171 -2.08 -9.93 -18.30
C GLY A 171 -0.82 -9.08 -18.47
N THR A 172 -0.52 -8.21 -17.51
CA THR A 172 0.69 -7.38 -17.46
C THR A 172 1.82 -8.05 -16.68
N GLY A 173 1.52 -8.93 -15.72
CA GLY A 173 2.53 -9.65 -14.93
C GLY A 173 3.02 -10.95 -15.58
N ASP A 174 4.26 -11.34 -15.26
CA ASP A 174 4.83 -12.64 -15.62
C ASP A 174 4.33 -13.79 -14.72
N GLY A 175 3.40 -13.49 -13.81
CA GLY A 175 2.80 -14.42 -12.85
C GLY A 175 3.69 -14.70 -11.64
N THR A 176 4.73 -13.87 -11.43
CA THR A 176 5.72 -14.13 -10.42
C THR A 176 5.64 -13.16 -9.23
N TRP A 177 5.62 -13.72 -8.02
CA TRP A 177 5.57 -13.02 -6.72
C TRP A 177 6.96 -12.75 -6.10
N SER A 178 7.24 -11.48 -5.80
CA SER A 178 8.51 -10.99 -5.29
C SER A 178 8.43 -10.55 -3.82
N TYR A 179 7.33 -9.92 -3.41
CA TYR A 179 7.19 -9.27 -2.10
C TYR A 179 6.39 -10.14 -1.13
N ARG A 180 7.07 -10.76 -0.14
CA ARG A 180 6.49 -11.88 0.63
C ARG A 180 6.50 -11.72 2.14
N ASN A 181 7.20 -10.72 2.64
CA ASN A 181 7.26 -10.48 4.06
C ASN A 181 7.49 -9.01 4.38
N CYS A 182 7.01 -8.60 5.55
CA CYS A 182 7.01 -7.20 5.97
C CYS A 182 8.36 -6.73 6.52
N GLY A 183 9.31 -7.64 6.70
CA GLY A 183 10.55 -7.38 7.41
C GLY A 183 10.36 -7.30 8.91
N THR A 184 11.45 -7.50 9.64
CA THR A 184 11.57 -7.35 11.09
C THR A 184 12.86 -6.59 11.38
N THR A 185 13.12 -6.24 12.63
CA THR A 185 14.38 -5.59 13.04
C THR A 185 15.65 -6.38 12.70
N THR A 186 15.53 -7.66 12.31
CA THR A 186 16.66 -8.55 12.00
C THR A 186 16.56 -9.25 10.65
N ARG A 187 15.44 -9.09 9.94
CA ARG A 187 15.22 -9.72 8.63
C ARG A 187 14.61 -8.71 7.68
N ASP A 188 15.21 -8.56 6.51
CA ASP A 188 14.63 -7.70 5.50
C ASP A 188 13.29 -8.23 4.98
N GLY A 189 12.38 -7.30 4.71
CA GLY A 189 11.10 -7.54 4.07
C GLY A 189 11.20 -7.49 2.56
N PHE A 190 11.85 -6.42 2.06
CA PHE A 190 11.60 -5.82 0.75
C PHE A 190 10.10 -5.73 0.49
N GLN A 191 9.50 -4.58 0.82
CA GLN A 191 8.05 -4.37 0.63
C GLN A 191 7.76 -3.77 -0.74
N GLY A 192 6.61 -4.15 -1.30
CA GLY A 192 6.20 -3.78 -2.65
C GLY A 192 5.02 -4.60 -3.16
N ILE A 193 4.61 -4.33 -4.40
CA ILE A 193 3.54 -5.05 -5.11
C ILE A 193 3.96 -5.22 -6.56
N SER A 194 4.16 -6.47 -6.98
CA SER A 194 4.54 -6.79 -8.35
C SER A 194 3.45 -6.43 -9.35
N ASP A 195 3.85 -6.14 -10.58
CA ASP A 195 2.90 -5.96 -11.69
C ASP A 195 2.00 -7.20 -11.85
N GLY A 196 0.69 -6.98 -11.94
CA GLY A 196 -0.29 -8.07 -12.00
C GLY A 196 -0.50 -8.82 -10.67
N TRP A 197 -0.03 -8.29 -9.54
CA TRP A 197 -0.39 -8.74 -8.20
C TRP A 197 -1.25 -7.71 -7.47
N ALA A 198 -1.85 -8.14 -6.37
CA ALA A 198 -2.57 -7.29 -5.45
C ALA A 198 -2.15 -7.56 -4.01
N ASP A 199 -2.26 -6.52 -3.21
CA ASP A 199 -2.21 -6.61 -1.76
C ASP A 199 -3.64 -6.60 -1.19
N THR A 200 -4.01 -7.66 -0.49
CA THR A 200 -5.35 -7.86 0.06
C THR A 200 -5.32 -7.88 1.58
N TYR A 201 -5.96 -6.87 2.16
CA TYR A 201 -6.31 -6.83 3.57
C TYR A 201 -7.68 -7.43 3.80
N THR A 202 -7.72 -8.70 4.19
CA THR A 202 -8.99 -9.38 4.45
C THR A 202 -9.69 -8.84 5.71
N PHE A 203 -11.02 -8.88 5.73
CA PHE A 203 -11.87 -8.43 6.85
C PHE A 203 -11.52 -9.05 8.22
N LYS A 204 -10.77 -10.16 8.23
CA LYS A 204 -10.36 -10.87 9.44
C LYS A 204 -9.14 -10.23 10.12
N LEU A 205 -8.35 -9.42 9.41
CA LEU A 205 -7.11 -8.85 9.96
C LEU A 205 -7.36 -7.90 11.14
N GLY A 206 -6.39 -7.84 12.05
CA GLY A 206 -6.31 -6.83 13.09
C GLY A 206 -6.34 -5.41 12.52
N GLY A 207 -7.10 -4.53 13.16
CA GLY A 207 -7.32 -3.15 12.72
C GLY A 207 -8.21 -2.99 11.49
N GLN A 208 -8.61 -4.08 10.82
CA GLN A 208 -9.43 -4.03 9.60
C GLN A 208 -10.93 -3.84 9.89
N TYR A 209 -11.27 -2.75 10.57
CA TYR A 209 -12.64 -2.41 10.94
C TYR A 209 -12.84 -0.92 11.24
N PHE A 210 -14.11 -0.48 11.21
CA PHE A 210 -14.57 0.76 11.83
C PHE A 210 -15.28 0.44 13.15
N VAL A 211 -15.03 1.23 14.20
CA VAL A 211 -15.81 1.17 15.44
C VAL A 211 -17.06 2.02 15.26
N LEU A 212 -18.24 1.44 15.53
CA LEU A 212 -19.53 2.10 15.23
C LEU A 212 -20.18 2.70 16.47
N ASP A 213 -19.74 2.37 17.68
CA ASP A 213 -20.36 2.81 18.93
C ASP A 213 -19.60 3.93 19.66
N GLY A 214 -18.52 4.43 19.05
CA GLY A 214 -17.67 5.49 19.62
C GLY A 214 -16.64 5.02 20.64
N GLY A 215 -16.43 3.71 20.76
CA GLY A 215 -15.35 3.12 21.59
C GLY A 215 -13.93 3.52 21.18
N ASP A 216 -13.74 4.22 20.07
CA ASP A 216 -12.47 4.77 19.58
C ASP A 216 -12.38 6.30 19.71
N GLY A 217 -13.34 6.92 20.42
CA GLY A 217 -13.42 8.37 20.60
C GLY A 217 -13.99 9.13 19.39
N GLN A 218 -14.38 8.45 18.31
CA GLN A 218 -15.17 9.07 17.24
C GLN A 218 -16.66 9.13 17.64
N PRO A 219 -17.47 9.99 17.01
CA PRO A 219 -18.92 9.96 17.21
C PRO A 219 -19.48 8.57 16.90
N ALA A 220 -20.50 8.11 17.64
CA ALA A 220 -21.18 6.87 17.28
C ALA A 220 -21.79 6.99 15.87
N VAL A 221 -21.71 5.90 15.09
CA VAL A 221 -22.24 5.78 13.73
C VAL A 221 -23.69 5.30 13.80
N PRO A 222 -24.67 6.12 13.41
CA PRO A 222 -26.07 5.69 13.40
C PRO A 222 -26.36 4.60 12.35
N PRO A 223 -27.50 3.91 12.46
CA PRO A 223 -27.98 3.03 11.39
C PRO A 223 -28.32 3.84 10.14
N GLY A 224 -27.99 3.31 8.96
CA GLY A 224 -28.19 4.05 7.71
C GLY A 224 -27.41 3.50 6.52
N VAL A 225 -27.43 4.28 5.44
CA VAL A 225 -26.66 4.00 4.23
C VAL A 225 -25.38 4.82 4.26
N TYR A 226 -24.25 4.15 4.04
CA TYR A 226 -22.92 4.74 4.11
C TYR A 226 -22.09 4.35 2.89
N THR A 227 -21.00 5.07 2.67
CA THR A 227 -19.97 4.71 1.69
C THR A 227 -18.68 4.37 2.41
N ILE A 228 -18.16 3.16 2.22
CA ILE A 228 -16.76 2.85 2.48
C ILE A 228 -15.97 3.45 1.31
N GLU A 229 -15.13 4.44 1.59
CA GLU A 229 -14.17 5.00 0.66
C GLU A 229 -12.77 4.51 1.04
N VAL A 230 -12.05 4.02 0.04
CA VAL A 230 -10.66 3.62 0.15
C VAL A 230 -9.88 4.44 -0.86
N GLU A 231 -8.78 5.03 -0.43
CA GLU A 231 -7.83 5.74 -1.28
C GLU A 231 -6.45 5.11 -1.05
N VAL A 232 -5.90 4.45 -2.08
CA VAL A 232 -4.54 3.89 -2.07
C VAL A 232 -3.54 4.95 -2.53
N ASN A 233 -2.32 4.94 -2.00
CA ASN A 233 -1.31 5.99 -2.16
C ASN A 233 -1.91 7.42 -2.09
N PRO A 234 -2.62 7.75 -1.00
CA PRO A 234 -3.38 8.98 -0.89
C PRO A 234 -2.52 10.22 -1.09
N ALA A 235 -3.09 11.23 -1.74
CA ALA A 235 -2.42 12.50 -1.92
C ALA A 235 -2.33 13.27 -0.60
N TYR A 236 -1.21 13.97 -0.36
CA TYR A 236 -1.04 14.86 0.78
C TYR A 236 -0.43 16.20 0.38
N ALA A 237 -0.65 17.22 1.22
CA ALA A 237 -0.16 18.56 0.94
C ALA A 237 1.39 18.62 1.02
N PRO A 238 2.06 19.40 0.16
CA PRO A 238 3.49 19.61 0.26
C PRO A 238 3.87 20.32 1.55
N SER A 239 5.02 19.94 2.11
CA SER A 239 5.64 20.67 3.20
C SER A 239 6.24 21.99 2.68
N ALA A 240 6.77 22.83 3.58
CA ALA A 240 7.53 24.02 3.17
C ALA A 240 8.73 23.67 2.26
N GLY A 241 9.27 22.45 2.36
CA GLY A 241 10.33 21.94 1.50
C GLY A 241 9.84 21.26 0.21
N GLY A 242 8.54 21.31 -0.08
CA GLY A 242 7.92 20.57 -1.18
C GLY A 242 7.52 19.14 -0.79
N CYS A 243 7.34 18.29 -1.81
CA CYS A 243 7.06 16.87 -1.61
C CYS A 243 8.35 16.12 -1.27
N PRO A 244 8.39 15.36 -0.16
CA PRO A 244 9.60 14.64 0.24
C PRO A 244 9.95 13.49 -0.73
N ARG A 245 9.00 13.04 -1.55
CA ARG A 245 9.16 11.89 -2.46
C ARG A 245 8.69 12.22 -3.86
N VAL A 246 7.39 12.11 -4.11
CA VAL A 246 6.82 12.32 -5.43
C VAL A 246 5.90 13.53 -5.40
N THR A 247 6.07 14.40 -6.38
CA THR A 247 5.13 15.48 -6.68
C THR A 247 4.30 15.04 -7.88
N ASP A 248 2.99 14.96 -7.72
CA ASP A 248 2.08 14.82 -8.85
C ASP A 248 2.09 16.13 -9.66
N ALA A 249 2.55 16.05 -10.91
CA ALA A 249 2.63 17.20 -11.79
C ALA A 249 1.25 17.77 -12.17
N ALA A 250 0.17 16.97 -12.08
CA ALA A 250 -1.18 17.41 -12.41
C ALA A 250 -1.81 18.24 -11.30
N THR A 251 -1.62 17.86 -10.04
CA THR A 251 -2.27 18.52 -8.89
C THR A 251 -1.32 19.35 -8.02
N GLY A 252 -0.02 19.11 -8.10
CA GLY A 252 0.99 19.66 -7.18
C GLY A 252 0.96 19.04 -5.79
N LEU A 253 0.14 18.00 -5.57
CA LEU A 253 0.11 17.24 -4.31
C LEU A 253 1.23 16.19 -4.29
N CYS A 254 1.46 15.65 -3.09
CA CYS A 254 2.50 14.68 -2.85
C CYS A 254 1.95 13.27 -2.74
N HIS A 255 2.76 12.30 -3.16
CA HIS A 255 2.49 10.87 -3.00
C HIS A 255 3.71 10.16 -2.40
N GLN A 256 3.52 8.98 -1.81
CA GLN A 256 4.63 8.23 -1.23
C GLN A 256 5.50 7.56 -2.29
N PHE A 257 4.90 7.18 -3.42
CA PHE A 257 5.58 6.62 -4.58
C PHE A 257 4.93 7.06 -5.89
N ALA A 258 5.67 6.88 -6.99
CA ALA A 258 5.29 7.30 -8.33
C ALA A 258 4.33 6.27 -8.93
N GLU A 259 3.26 6.73 -9.58
CA GLU A 259 2.34 5.88 -10.33
C GLU A 259 2.12 6.47 -11.72
N SER A 260 1.70 5.63 -12.66
CA SER A 260 1.40 6.07 -14.03
C SER A 260 0.06 6.81 -14.13
N ASP A 261 -0.87 6.53 -13.21
CA ASP A 261 -2.15 7.21 -13.07
C ASP A 261 -2.49 7.32 -11.57
N TYR A 262 -2.84 8.52 -11.11
CA TYR A 262 -3.34 8.75 -9.73
C TYR A 262 -4.86 8.90 -9.66
N THR A 263 -5.54 8.95 -10.82
CA THR A 263 -6.96 9.31 -10.91
C THR A 263 -7.89 8.14 -10.59
N ASN A 264 -7.35 6.93 -10.49
CA ASN A 264 -8.03 5.67 -10.24
C ASN A 264 -7.73 5.07 -8.84
N ASN A 265 -6.96 5.77 -8.01
CA ASN A 265 -6.57 5.39 -6.64
C ASN A 265 -7.73 5.33 -5.64
N VAL A 266 -8.93 5.82 -6.00
CA VAL A 266 -10.09 5.90 -5.09
C VAL A 266 -11.16 4.89 -5.47
N GLY A 267 -11.49 4.00 -4.52
CA GLY A 267 -12.62 3.08 -4.60
C GLY A 267 -13.72 3.42 -3.60
N ARG A 268 -14.98 3.27 -4.01
CA ARG A 268 -16.16 3.52 -3.16
C ARG A 268 -17.15 2.37 -3.19
N THR A 269 -17.62 1.97 -2.02
CA THR A 269 -18.61 0.91 -1.83
C THR A 269 -19.73 1.37 -0.92
N THR A 270 -20.97 1.39 -1.44
CA THR A 270 -22.15 1.65 -0.63
C THR A 270 -22.53 0.43 0.20
N ILE A 271 -22.82 0.66 1.47
CA ILE A 271 -23.25 -0.36 2.44
C ILE A 271 -24.45 0.13 3.26
N THR A 272 -25.09 -0.80 3.96
CA THR A 272 -26.13 -0.49 4.95
C THR A 272 -25.67 -0.97 6.32
N ILE A 273 -25.70 -0.06 7.30
CA ILE A 273 -25.46 -0.38 8.71
C ILE A 273 -26.84 -0.56 9.37
N PRO A 274 -27.15 -1.76 9.90
CA PRO A 274 -28.43 -2.02 10.55
C PRO A 274 -28.45 -1.46 11.97
N ASP A 275 -29.65 -1.28 12.52
CA ASP A 275 -29.84 -0.85 13.92
C ASP A 275 -29.35 -1.89 14.93
N HIS A 276 -29.63 -3.17 14.66
CA HIS A 276 -29.31 -4.28 15.56
C HIS A 276 -28.66 -5.44 14.81
N PRO A 277 -27.34 -5.36 14.51
CA PRO A 277 -26.64 -6.43 13.78
C PRO A 277 -26.49 -7.72 14.61
N GLY A 278 -26.41 -7.60 15.94
CA GLY A 278 -26.12 -8.73 16.83
C GLY A 278 -24.77 -9.40 16.56
N ARG A 279 -24.52 -10.54 17.24
CA ARG A 279 -23.28 -11.33 17.04
C ARG A 279 -23.29 -12.15 15.74
N SER A 280 -24.47 -12.49 15.22
CA SER A 280 -24.60 -13.19 13.93
C SER A 280 -24.30 -12.28 12.75
N GLY A 281 -24.40 -10.96 12.93
CA GLY A 281 -23.99 -9.95 11.98
C GLY A 281 -24.95 -9.72 10.80
N TYR A 282 -24.60 -8.70 10.01
CA TYR A 282 -25.30 -8.25 8.81
C TYR A 282 -24.29 -7.89 7.72
N GLY A 283 -24.59 -8.26 6.48
CA GLY A 283 -23.72 -8.02 5.33
C GLY A 283 -23.51 -9.27 4.50
N PRO A 284 -22.80 -9.17 3.36
CA PRO A 284 -22.56 -10.27 2.44
C PRO A 284 -21.80 -11.43 3.09
N LEU A 285 -20.98 -11.17 4.11
CA LEU A 285 -20.21 -12.20 4.83
C LEU A 285 -20.97 -12.85 6.00
N LYS A 286 -22.23 -12.47 6.27
CA LYS A 286 -22.99 -12.97 7.43
C LYS A 286 -23.01 -14.50 7.53
N ASN A 287 -23.13 -15.18 6.39
CA ASN A 287 -23.22 -16.64 6.32
C ASN A 287 -21.88 -17.30 5.95
N ASP A 288 -20.78 -16.53 5.89
CA ASP A 288 -19.46 -17.10 5.66
C ASP A 288 -18.98 -17.78 6.95
N ASN A 289 -19.30 -19.06 7.04
CA ASN A 289 -18.96 -19.93 8.17
C ASN A 289 -17.55 -20.52 8.07
N LYS A 290 -16.68 -20.02 7.16
CA LYS A 290 -15.27 -20.39 7.19
C LYS A 290 -14.72 -20.08 8.58
N LYS A 291 -14.37 -21.14 9.32
CA LYS A 291 -13.83 -21.00 10.68
C LYS A 291 -12.64 -20.05 10.62
N ILE A 292 -12.70 -18.97 11.39
CA ILE A 292 -11.54 -18.14 11.68
C ILE A 292 -10.54 -19.08 12.33
N THR A 293 -9.45 -19.39 11.64
CA THR A 293 -8.35 -20.16 12.23
C THR A 293 -7.48 -19.23 13.08
N ALA A 294 -6.64 -19.80 13.93
CA ALA A 294 -5.65 -19.03 14.68
C ALA A 294 -4.58 -18.38 13.77
N GLU A 295 -4.44 -18.90 12.55
CA GLU A 295 -3.59 -18.33 11.50
C GLU A 295 -4.31 -17.22 10.70
N ASP A 296 -5.65 -17.23 10.66
CA ASP A 296 -6.50 -16.17 10.10
C ASP A 296 -6.76 -15.04 11.14
N GLU A 297 -6.14 -15.12 12.33
CA GLU A 297 -6.67 -14.48 13.53
C GLU A 297 -6.77 -12.96 13.41
N ILE A 298 -8.00 -12.55 13.68
CA ILE A 298 -8.36 -11.30 14.34
C ILE A 298 -7.43 -11.16 15.54
N ASP A 299 -6.41 -10.34 15.35
CA ASP A 299 -5.76 -9.61 16.41
C ASP A 299 -5.01 -10.46 17.46
N HIS A 300 -3.70 -10.43 17.40
CA HIS A 300 -2.88 -11.18 18.35
C HIS A 300 -2.68 -10.39 19.64
N LYS A 301 -2.19 -11.07 20.68
CA LYS A 301 -1.72 -10.38 21.88
C LYS A 301 -0.39 -9.69 21.57
N ALA A 302 -0.17 -8.50 22.13
CA ALA A 302 1.16 -7.89 22.14
C ALA A 302 2.19 -8.91 22.66
N LYS A 303 3.29 -9.10 21.92
CA LYS A 303 4.35 -10.06 22.26
C LYS A 303 5.27 -9.56 23.35
#